data_AF-A0A8T4MFW1-F1
#
_entry.id   AF-A0A8T4MFW1-F1
#
_cell.length_a   1.000
_cell.length_b   1.000
_cell.length_c   1.000
_cell.angle_alpha   90.00
_cell.angle_beta   90.00
_cell.angle_gamma   90.00
#
_symmetry.space_group_name_H-M   'P 1'
#
loop_
_entity.id
_entity.type
_entity.pdbx_description
1 polymer ?
#
loop_
_entity_poly.entity_id
_entity_poly.type
_entity_poly.pdbx_seq_one_letter_code
_entity_poly.pdbx_strand_id
1 'polypeptide(L)'
;MTQECVINKEFRNNVFSEIERTGVELNEQLKGQMIEFQETMKKRIDAQVNLAKFEASYAFNVPKFQRAKTMKEVKEVRQEMWKEALKKANGDSKLAYTFYMEENSFP
;
A
#
# COMPACT_ATOMS: atom_id res chain seq x y z
N MET A 1 5.47 -50.38 -38.57
CA MET A 1 6.28 -49.23 -39.01
C MET A 1 6.44 -48.30 -37.82
N THR A 2 7.60 -48.30 -37.19
CA THR A 2 7.97 -47.29 -36.18
C THR A 2 8.49 -46.06 -36.94
N GLN A 3 7.75 -44.96 -36.92
CA GLN A 3 8.27 -43.68 -37.38
C GLN A 3 9.32 -43.22 -36.37
N GLU A 4 10.59 -43.26 -36.74
CA GLU A 4 11.64 -42.59 -35.98
C GLU A 4 11.41 -41.07 -36.06
N CYS A 5 11.09 -40.45 -34.93
CA CYS A 5 11.03 -39.01 -34.81
C CYS A 5 12.46 -38.46 -34.88
N VAL A 6 12.89 -38.03 -36.07
CA VAL A 6 14.15 -37.30 -36.23
C VAL A 6 13.90 -35.86 -35.78
N ILE A 7 14.15 -35.59 -34.49
CA ILE A 7 14.11 -34.23 -33.97
C ILE A 7 15.25 -33.45 -34.62
N ASN A 8 14.92 -32.39 -35.37
CA ASN A 8 15.91 -31.46 -35.89
C ASN A 8 16.72 -30.87 -34.72
N LYS A 9 18.03 -31.17 -34.69
CA LYS A 9 18.93 -30.75 -33.61
C LYS A 9 18.98 -29.23 -33.45
N GLU A 10 18.84 -28.48 -34.54
CA GLU A 10 18.80 -27.03 -34.54
C GLU A 10 17.54 -26.51 -33.84
N PHE A 11 16.38 -27.10 -34.17
CA PHE A 11 15.12 -26.78 -33.49
C PHE A 11 15.19 -27.09 -32.00
N ARG A 12 15.74 -28.26 -31.63
CA ARG A 12 15.95 -28.63 -30.22
C ARG A 12 16.80 -27.60 -29.48
N ASN A 13 17.93 -27.19 -30.06
CA ASN A 13 18.84 -26.23 -29.45
C ASN A 13 18.20 -24.85 -29.31
N ASN A 14 17.45 -24.41 -30.32
CA ASN A 14 16.72 -23.14 -30.26
C ASN A 14 15.70 -23.15 -29.11
N VAL A 15 14.90 -24.22 -28.98
CA VAL A 15 13.93 -24.37 -27.89
C VAL A 15 14.62 -24.33 -26.52
N PHE A 16 15.74 -25.05 -26.33
CA PHE A 16 16.46 -24.99 -25.06
C PHE A 16 17.03 -23.60 -24.77
N SER A 17 17.57 -22.91 -25.76
CA SER A 17 18.09 -21.56 -25.60
C SER A 17 16.99 -20.55 -25.23
N GLU A 18 15.78 -20.71 -25.79
CA GLU A 18 14.63 -19.89 -25.44
C GLU A 18 14.16 -20.15 -24.01
N ILE A 19 14.10 -21.43 -23.60
CA ILE A 19 13.76 -21.81 -22.22
C ILE A 19 14.76 -21.19 -21.23
N GLU A 20 16.05 -21.28 -21.52
CA GLU A 20 17.10 -20.69 -20.68
C GLU A 20 16.97 -19.17 -20.59
N ARG A 21 16.78 -18.48 -21.73
CA ARG A 21 16.56 -17.03 -21.77
C ARG A 21 15.34 -16.63 -20.96
N THR A 22 14.20 -17.27 -21.17
CA THR A 22 12.96 -17.00 -20.42
C THR A 22 13.14 -17.28 -18.92
N GLY A 23 13.89 -18.33 -18.56
CA GLY A 23 14.22 -18.62 -17.16
C GLY A 23 15.03 -17.50 -16.49
N VAL A 24 16.01 -16.93 -17.20
CA VAL A 24 16.79 -15.79 -16.70
C VAL A 24 15.92 -14.55 -16.55
N GLU A 25 15.12 -14.22 -17.56
CA GLU A 25 14.22 -13.06 -17.54
C GLU A 25 13.21 -13.13 -16.39
N LEU A 26 12.59 -14.30 -16.17
CA LEU A 26 11.66 -14.51 -15.06
C LEU A 26 12.36 -14.36 -13.70
N ASN A 27 13.58 -14.89 -13.56
CA ASN A 27 14.35 -14.77 -12.32
C ASN A 27 14.70 -13.31 -11.99
N GLU A 28 15.06 -12.51 -13.00
CA GLU A 28 15.33 -11.07 -12.82
C GLU A 28 14.07 -10.30 -12.42
N GLN A 29 12.93 -10.56 -13.08
CA GLN A 29 11.65 -9.96 -12.72
C GLN A 29 11.23 -10.29 -11.29
N LEU A 30 11.35 -11.55 -10.88
CA LEU A 30 11.02 -11.99 -9.52
C LEU A 30 11.90 -11.32 -8.47
N LYS A 31 13.21 -11.18 -8.74
CA LYS A 31 14.11 -10.45 -7.83
C LYS A 31 13.70 -8.99 -7.67
N GLY A 32 13.37 -8.31 -8.77
CA GLY A 32 12.88 -6.92 -8.74
C GLY A 32 11.63 -6.78 -7.88
N GLN A 33 10.61 -7.60 -8.14
CA GLN A 33 9.36 -7.60 -7.36
C GLN A 33 9.59 -7.90 -5.88
N MET A 34 10.51 -8.82 -5.56
CA MET A 34 10.82 -9.18 -4.18
C MET A 34 11.48 -8.03 -3.43
N ILE A 35 12.37 -7.26 -4.08
CA ILE A 35 12.99 -6.06 -3.50
C ILE A 35 11.92 -5.00 -3.24
N GLU A 36 11.08 -4.68 -4.22
CA GLU A 36 10.00 -3.69 -4.07
C GLU A 36 9.02 -4.06 -2.95
N PHE A 37 8.68 -5.36 -2.85
CA PHE A 37 7.84 -5.88 -1.78
C PHE A 37 8.51 -5.70 -0.40
N GLN A 38 9.79 -6.05 -0.28
CA GLN A 38 10.54 -5.89 0.97
C GLN A 38 10.64 -4.43 1.41
N GLU A 39 10.93 -3.51 0.48
CA GLU A 39 10.98 -2.08 0.78
C GLU A 39 9.62 -1.54 1.22
N THR A 40 8.55 -1.94 0.53
CA THR A 40 7.17 -1.54 0.88
C THR A 40 6.79 -2.04 2.27
N MET A 41 7.09 -3.31 2.56
CA MET A 41 6.83 -3.90 3.88
C MET A 41 7.63 -3.20 4.98
N LYS A 42 8.92 -2.92 4.74
CA LYS A 42 9.75 -2.17 5.68
C LYS A 42 9.16 -0.79 5.97
N LYS A 43 8.78 -0.02 4.94
CA LYS A 43 8.14 1.30 5.11
C LYS A 43 6.86 1.20 5.95
N ARG A 44 6.03 0.19 5.73
CA ARG A 44 4.80 -0.04 6.52
C ARG A 44 5.11 -0.37 7.97
N ILE A 45 6.10 -1.23 8.23
CA ILE A 45 6.54 -1.58 9.58
C ILE A 45 7.08 -0.34 10.30
N ASP A 46 7.96 0.42 9.66
CA ASP A 46 8.54 1.64 10.21
C ASP A 46 7.45 2.67 10.55
N ALA A 47 6.45 2.82 9.68
CA ALA A 47 5.29 3.69 9.95
C ALA A 47 4.50 3.24 11.19
N GLN A 48 4.24 1.95 11.35
CA GLN A 48 3.54 1.40 12.53
C GLN A 48 4.37 1.58 13.81
N VAL A 49 5.68 1.33 13.73
CA VAL A 49 6.60 1.54 14.86
C VAL A 49 6.63 3.02 15.28
N ASN A 50 6.68 3.94 14.32
CA ASN A 50 6.68 5.37 14.60
C ASN A 50 5.35 5.84 15.20
N LEU A 51 4.22 5.34 14.70
CA LEU A 51 2.89 5.60 15.27
C LEU A 51 2.83 5.11 16.72
N ALA A 52 3.24 3.87 16.99
CA ALA A 52 3.24 3.32 18.34
C ALA A 52 4.15 4.11 19.30
N LYS A 53 5.33 4.55 18.83
CA LYS A 53 6.21 5.44 19.61
C LYS A 53 5.55 6.78 19.93
N PHE A 54 4.88 7.38 18.95
CA PHE A 54 4.13 8.62 19.16
C PHE A 54 3.01 8.43 20.17
N GLU A 55 2.18 7.40 20.02
CA GLU A 55 1.06 7.10 20.92
C GLU A 55 1.55 6.86 22.35
N ALA A 56 2.64 6.10 22.51
CA ALA A 56 3.28 5.87 23.80
C ALA A 56 3.78 7.19 24.41
N SER A 57 4.56 7.97 23.66
CA SER A 57 5.07 9.27 24.11
C SER A 57 3.94 10.21 24.51
N TYR A 58 2.88 10.30 23.70
CA TYR A 58 1.71 11.11 23.99
C TYR A 58 0.99 10.62 25.26
N ALA A 59 0.85 9.31 25.45
CA ALA A 59 0.21 8.74 26.63
C ALA A 59 0.99 8.99 27.93
N PHE A 60 2.33 8.96 27.87
CA PHE A 60 3.20 9.21 29.03
C PHE A 60 3.30 10.69 29.37
N ASN A 61 3.40 11.56 28.36
CA ASN A 61 3.66 12.99 28.58
C ASN A 61 2.37 13.81 28.76
N VAL A 62 1.23 13.34 28.26
CA VAL A 62 -0.03 14.10 28.31
C VAL A 62 -0.98 13.52 29.36
N PRO A 63 -1.40 14.33 30.36
CA PRO A 63 -2.37 13.89 31.36
C PRO A 63 -3.67 13.36 30.74
N LYS A 64 -4.25 12.33 31.37
CA LYS A 64 -5.46 11.64 30.87
C LYS A 64 -6.62 12.61 30.58
N PHE A 65 -6.83 13.64 31.41
CA PHE A 65 -7.90 14.61 31.21
C PHE A 65 -7.70 15.48 29.97
N GLN A 66 -6.45 15.87 29.66
CA GLN A 66 -6.14 16.63 28.45
C GLN A 66 -6.33 15.76 27.21
N ARG A 67 -5.89 14.50 27.26
CA ARG A 67 -6.15 13.54 26.17
C ARG A 67 -7.64 13.34 25.90
N ALA A 68 -8.45 13.22 26.95
CA ALA A 68 -9.91 13.11 26.82
C ALA A 68 -10.54 14.38 26.23
N LYS A 69 -10.06 15.56 26.66
CA LYS A 69 -10.49 16.85 26.11
C LYS A 69 -10.15 16.95 24.62
N THR A 70 -8.90 16.68 24.24
CA THR A 70 -8.46 16.69 22.83
C THR A 70 -9.26 15.71 21.98
N MET A 71 -9.55 14.49 22.48
CA MET A 71 -10.35 13.53 21.73
C MET A 71 -11.78 14.02 21.47
N LYS A 72 -12.36 14.75 22.43
CA LYS A 72 -13.68 15.37 22.27
C LYS A 72 -13.65 16.48 21.22
N GLU A 73 -12.67 17.38 21.30
CA GLU A 73 -12.47 18.47 20.34
C GLU A 73 -12.24 17.93 18.92
N VAL A 74 -11.39 16.92 18.76
CA VAL A 74 -11.15 16.26 17.47
C VAL A 74 -12.44 15.64 16.92
N LYS A 75 -13.26 15.02 17.77
CA LYS A 75 -14.54 14.45 17.35
C LYS A 75 -15.50 15.54 16.85
N GLU A 76 -15.59 16.66 17.56
CA GLU A 76 -16.42 17.81 17.17
C GLU A 76 -15.98 18.38 15.82
N VAL A 77 -14.69 18.68 15.67
CA VAL A 77 -14.11 19.17 14.41
C VAL A 77 -14.36 18.19 13.26
N ARG A 78 -14.14 16.89 13.45
CA ARG A 78 -14.41 15.89 12.41
C ARG A 78 -15.88 15.84 12.01
N GLN A 79 -16.80 16.00 12.95
CA GLN A 79 -18.23 16.02 12.67
C GLN A 79 -18.63 17.27 11.90
N GLU A 80 -18.07 18.43 12.23
CA GLU A 80 -18.32 19.69 11.51
C GLU A 80 -17.81 19.60 10.07
N MET A 81 -16.56 19.18 9.89
CA MET A 81 -15.97 19.02 8.55
C MET A 81 -16.72 17.99 7.71
N TRP A 82 -17.21 16.91 8.32
CA TRP A 82 -18.07 15.95 7.61
C TRP A 82 -19.40 16.57 7.16
N LYS A 83 -20.03 17.40 8.00
CA LYS A 83 -21.26 18.12 7.62
C LYS A 83 -21.00 19.11 6.48
N GLU A 84 -19.87 19.81 6.51
CA GLU A 84 -19.48 20.74 5.45
C GLU A 84 -19.23 20.00 4.13
N ALA A 85 -18.52 18.88 4.17
CA ALA A 85 -18.30 18.02 3.01
C ALA A 85 -19.61 17.48 2.43
N LEU A 86 -20.55 17.03 3.29
CA LEU A 86 -21.89 16.61 2.86
C LEU A 86 -22.68 17.77 2.24
N LYS A 87 -22.60 18.97 2.79
CA LYS A 87 -23.26 20.16 2.24
C LYS A 87 -22.70 20.51 0.86
N LYS A 88 -21.37 20.48 0.70
CA LYS A 88 -20.67 20.74 -0.57
C LYS A 88 -21.01 19.69 -1.63
N ALA A 89 -21.20 18.44 -1.22
CA ALA A 89 -21.61 17.33 -2.07
C ALA A 89 -23.13 17.22 -2.28
N ASN A 90 -23.95 18.17 -1.83
CA ASN A 90 -25.42 18.11 -1.88
C ASN A 90 -25.99 16.79 -1.32
N GLY A 91 -25.38 16.27 -0.25
CA GLY A 91 -25.79 15.02 0.41
C GLY A 91 -25.25 13.74 -0.23
N ASP A 92 -24.50 13.81 -1.34
CA ASP A 92 -23.82 12.63 -1.89
C ASP A 92 -22.65 12.21 -0.98
N SER A 93 -22.84 11.10 -0.28
CA SER A 93 -21.84 10.55 0.65
C SER A 93 -20.50 10.17 0.02
N LYS A 94 -20.47 9.72 -1.25
CA LYS A 94 -19.22 9.33 -1.92
C LYS A 94 -18.43 10.57 -2.31
N LEU A 95 -19.11 11.58 -2.86
CA LEU A 95 -18.47 12.84 -3.21
C LEU A 95 -18.06 13.63 -1.95
N ALA A 96 -18.85 13.59 -0.88
CA ALA A 96 -18.50 14.16 0.41
C ALA A 96 -17.25 13.52 1.01
N TYR A 97 -17.09 12.20 0.88
CA TYR A 97 -15.87 11.52 1.32
C TYR A 97 -14.63 12.04 0.59
N THR A 98 -14.71 12.25 -0.73
CA THR A 98 -13.61 12.84 -1.49
C THR A 98 -13.26 14.24 -0.99
N PHE A 99 -14.24 15.14 -0.84
CA PHE A 99 -14.01 16.50 -0.33
C PHE A 99 -13.44 16.49 1.09
N TYR A 100 -13.97 15.62 1.96
CA TYR A 100 -13.48 15.46 3.32
C TYR A 100 -12.01 15.03 3.34
N MET A 101 -11.62 14.08 2.49
CA MET A 101 -10.22 13.61 2.44
C MET A 101 -9.28 14.66 1.86
N GLU A 102 -9.67 15.39 0.81
CA GLU A 102 -8.86 16.46 0.22
C GLU A 102 -8.57 17.58 1.21
N GLU A 103 -9.59 18.05 1.93
CA GLU A 103 -9.46 19.17 2.88
C GLU A 103 -8.77 18.76 4.20
N ASN A 104 -8.76 17.45 4.53
CA ASN A 104 -8.19 16.91 5.77
C ASN A 104 -6.93 16.07 5.58
N SER A 105 -6.35 16.14 4.40
CA SER A 105 -5.01 15.61 4.16
C SER A 105 -4.03 16.45 4.96
N PHE A 106 -3.53 15.92 6.08
CA PHE A 106 -2.37 16.51 6.74
C PHE A 106 -1.20 16.46 5.74
N PRO A 107 -0.47 17.57 5.51
CA PRO A 107 0.73 17.56 4.67
C PRO A 107 1.83 16.66 5.25
#